data_AF-A0AAE8F992-F1
#
_entry.id   AF-A0AAE8F992-F1
#
_cell.length_a   1.000
_cell.length_b   1.000
_cell.length_c   1.000
_cell.angle_alpha   90.00
_cell.angle_beta   90.00
_cell.angle_gamma   90.00
#
_symmetry.space_group_name_H-M   'P 1'
#
loop_
_entity.id
_entity.type
_entity.pdbx_description
1 polymer ?
#
loop_
_entity_poly.entity_id
_entity_poly.type
_entity_poly.pdbx_seq_one_letter_code
_entity_poly.pdbx_strand_id
1 'polypeptide(L)' 'QIKDNQLRAELLRAYNAADVTLCNGQLCANVETKGRSYGDRRQYRQVKPR' A
#
# COMPACT_ATOMS: atom_id res chain seq x y z
N GLN A 1 19.64 10.91 -8.66
CA GLN A 1 20.29 10.37 -7.45
C GLN A 1 19.55 10.74 -6.16
N ILE A 2 19.55 12.00 -5.68
CA ILE A 2 18.84 12.35 -4.41
C ILE A 2 17.32 12.09 -4.49
N LYS A 3 16.68 12.50 -5.59
CA LYS A 3 15.24 12.28 -5.82
C LYS A 3 14.84 10.81 -5.83
N ASP A 4 15.65 9.95 -6.46
CA ASP A 4 15.39 8.51 -6.53
C ASP A 4 15.50 7.86 -5.15
N ASN A 5 16.45 8.31 -4.34
CA ASN A 5 16.61 7.83 -2.96
C ASN A 5 15.42 8.23 -2.08
N GLN A 6 14.89 9.45 -2.25
CA GLN A 6 13.69 9.91 -1.54
C GLN A 6 12.46 9.08 -1.91
N LEU A 7 12.23 8.85 -3.21
CA LEU A 7 11.11 8.04 -3.70
C LEU A 7 11.16 6.60 -3.17
N ARG A 8 12.36 5.98 -3.19
CA ARG A 8 12.55 4.64 -2.61
C ARG A 8 12.27 4.61 -1.12
N ALA A 9 12.71 5.62 -0.38
CA ALA A 9 12.45 5.71 1.06
C ALA A 9 10.96 5.90 1.37
N GLU A 10 10.24 6.69 0.58
CA GLU A 10 8.78 6.84 0.70
C GLU A 10 8.03 5.54 0.43
N LEU A 11 8.43 4.81 -0.62
CA LEU A 11 7.85 3.52 -0.94
C LEU A 11 8.06 2.50 0.18
N LEU A 12 9.28 2.41 0.71
CA LEU A 12 9.59 1.54 1.84
C LEU A 12 8.79 1.91 3.09
N ARG A 13 8.65 3.20 3.39
CA ARG A 13 7.80 3.66 4.51
C ARG A 13 6.34 3.26 4.32
N ALA A 14 5.79 3.41 3.12
CA ALA A 14 4.42 3.02 2.81
C ALA A 14 4.21 1.51 2.99
N TYR A 15 5.15 0.67 2.54
CA TYR A 15 5.09 -0.78 2.76
C TYR A 15 5.17 -1.14 4.25
N ASN A 16 6.09 -0.53 4.99
CA ASN A 16 6.26 -0.81 6.42
C ASN A 16 5.07 -0.36 7.27
N ALA A 17 4.33 0.66 6.81
CA ALA A 17 3.14 1.18 7.48
C ALA A 17 1.85 0.46 7.08
N ALA A 18 1.85 -0.36 6.04
CA ALA A 18 0.65 -1.01 5.54
C ALA A 18 0.18 -2.12 6.50
N ASP A 19 -1.11 -2.12 6.83
CA ASP A 19 -1.76 -3.20 7.57
C ASP A 19 -2.04 -4.40 6.65
N VAL A 20 -1.02 -5.26 6.52
CA VAL A 20 -1.06 -6.52 5.76
C VAL A 20 -0.75 -7.73 6.66
N THR A 21 -1.39 -8.86 6.38
CA THR A 21 -1.20 -10.12 7.10
C THR A 21 -1.27 -11.32 6.14
N LEU A 22 -0.88 -12.52 6.60
CA LEU A 22 -1.07 -13.75 5.84
C LEU A 22 -2.45 -14.35 6.14
N CYS A 23 -3.28 -14.52 5.11
CA CYS A 23 -4.48 -15.35 5.14
C CYS A 23 -4.30 -16.53 4.19
N ASN A 24 -4.41 -17.77 4.69
CA ASN A 24 -4.37 -18.98 3.84
C ASN A 24 -3.19 -19.00 2.84
N GLY A 25 -2.02 -18.53 3.25
CA GLY A 25 -0.81 -18.47 2.41
C GLY A 25 -0.76 -17.29 1.41
N GLN A 26 -1.73 -16.39 1.44
CA GLN A 26 -1.79 -15.19 0.61
C GLN A 26 -1.71 -13.93 1.47
N LEU A 27 -1.16 -12.84 0.92
CA LEU A 27 -1.18 -11.55 1.59
C LEU A 27 -2.59 -10.94 1.51
N CYS A 28 -3.17 -10.69 2.67
CA CYS A 28 -4.35 -9.87 2.86
C CYS A 28 -3.93 -8.46 3.25
N ALA A 29 -4.72 -7.47 2.83
CA ALA A 29 -4.56 -6.09 3.23
C ALA A 29 -5.86 -5.57 3.85
N ASN A 30 -5.77 -4.82 4.95
CA ASN A 30 -6.89 -4.09 5.51
C ASN A 30 -7.09 -2.79 4.74
N VAL A 31 -7.99 -2.79 3.75
CA VAL A 31 -8.12 -1.68 2.79
C VAL A 31 -9.25 -0.71 3.14
N GLU A 32 -9.08 0.55 2.74
CA GLU A 32 -10.11 1.61 2.83
C GLU A 32 -11.16 1.43 1.72
N THR A 33 -12.16 0.58 1.97
CA THR A 33 -13.20 0.24 0.96
C THR A 33 -14.06 1.44 0.53
N LYS A 34 -14.21 2.42 1.41
CA LYS A 34 -14.93 3.68 1.14
C LYS A 34 -14.03 4.81 0.61
N GLY A 35 -12.70 4.59 0.58
CA GLY A 35 -11.73 5.59 0.14
C GLY A 35 -11.65 5.75 -1.38
N ARG A 36 -10.70 6.55 -1.87
CA ARG A 36 -10.49 6.72 -3.31
C ARG A 36 -9.94 5.44 -3.94
N SER A 37 -10.40 5.12 -5.15
CA SER A 37 -9.79 4.06 -5.97
C SER A 37 -8.73 4.64 -6.90
N TYR A 38 -7.68 3.87 -7.14
CA TYR A 38 -6.53 4.22 -7.97
C TYR A 38 -6.32 3.18 -9.09
N GLY A 39 -5.58 3.60 -10.13
CA GLY A 39 -5.32 2.80 -11.34
C GLY A 39 -6.39 2.96 -12.42
N ASP A 40 -6.04 2.63 -13.66
CA ASP A 40 -6.89 2.83 -14.84
C ASP A 40 -8.26 2.12 -14.73
N ARG A 41 -8.29 0.98 -14.04
CA ARG A 41 -9.50 0.18 -13.79
C ARG A 41 -10.03 0.33 -12.37
N ARG A 42 -9.55 1.33 -11.62
CA ARG A 42 -9.91 1.54 -10.20
C ARG A 42 -9.64 0.31 -9.32
N GLN A 43 -8.64 -0.49 -9.69
CA GLN A 43 -8.34 -1.79 -9.09
C GLN A 43 -7.58 -1.69 -7.76
N TYR A 44 -7.08 -0.52 -7.40
CA TYR A 44 -6.31 -0.32 -6.17
C TYR A 44 -7.06 0.53 -5.16
N ARG A 45 -6.98 0.14 -3.89
CA ARG A 45 -7.45 0.91 -2.72
C ARG A 45 -6.26 1.13 -1.79
N GLN A 46 -6.28 2.22 -1.03
CA GLN A 46 -5.29 2.43 0.02
C GLN A 46 -5.46 1.39 1.13
N VAL A 47 -4.34 0.93 1.69
CA VAL A 47 -4.30 0.11 2.89
C VAL A 47 -4.36 1.04 4.10
N LYS A 48 -5.04 0.61 5.16
CA LYS A 48 -4.98 1.28 6.46
C LYS A 48 -3.55 1.31 6.98
N PRO A 49 -3.14 2.40 7.64
CA PRO A 49 -1.98 2.35 8.52
C PRO A 49 -2.19 1.27 9.59
N ARG A 50 -1.12 0.55 9.93
CA ARG A 50 -1.10 -0.41 11.03
C ARG A 50 -1.37 0.23 12.39
#